data_AF-A0A2H9TEX2-F1
#
_entry.id   AF-A0A2H9TEX2-F1
#
_cell.length_a   1.000
_cell.length_b   1.000
_cell.length_c   1.000
_cell.angle_alpha   90.00
_cell.angle_beta   90.00
_cell.angle_gamma   90.00
#
_symmetry.space_group_name_H-M   'P 1'
#
loop_
_entity.id
_entity.type
_entity.pdbx_description
1 polymer ?
#
loop_
_entity_poly.entity_id
_entity_poly.type
_entity_poly.pdbx_seq_one_letter_code
_entity_poly.pdbx_strand_id
1 'polypeptide(L)'
;MSSKPEKLTAVMIIEVMGRPKEHLIETLEDLSLQVNSEKGVTILNKKIKEPTQIPDKDLFTAFVELEFEIEEPLTLMTLMFKYMPSHVEVIEPENFTFKNSEFNELFNEITRRLHRYEELVRVLQLQLAQEKKKSEGKKDKKETSEK
;
A
#
# COMPACT_ATOMS: atom_id res chain seq x y z
N MET A 1 26.67 -12.41 27.92
CA MET A 1 25.87 -13.33 27.10
C MET A 1 25.41 -12.54 25.90
N SER A 2 25.88 -12.88 24.70
CA SER A 2 25.41 -12.21 23.48
C SER A 2 24.11 -12.89 23.08
N SER A 3 22.97 -12.32 23.48
CA SER A 3 21.68 -12.79 23.00
C SER A 3 21.64 -12.60 21.48
N LYS A 4 21.13 -13.61 20.75
CA LYS A 4 20.73 -13.39 19.35
C LYS A 4 19.80 -12.17 19.31
N PRO A 5 19.90 -11.30 18.30
CA PRO A 5 18.90 -10.25 18.13
C PRO A 5 17.51 -10.92 18.09
N GLU A 6 16.61 -10.46 18.95
CA GLU A 6 15.23 -10.92 18.93
C GLU A 6 14.64 -10.52 17.58
N LYS A 7 14.14 -11.52 16.88
CA LYS A 7 13.49 -11.32 15.59
C LYS A 7 12.13 -10.69 15.81
N LEU A 8 11.69 -9.86 14.88
CA LEU A 8 10.38 -9.20 14.95
C LEU A 8 9.35 -10.06 14.21
N THR A 9 8.24 -10.36 14.88
CA THR A 9 7.11 -11.06 14.30
C THR A 9 5.98 -10.08 14.07
N ALA A 10 5.42 -10.07 12.86
CA ALA A 10 4.34 -9.18 12.49
C ALA A 10 3.32 -9.88 11.58
N VAL A 11 2.13 -9.30 11.55
CA VAL A 11 1.08 -9.62 10.59
C VAL A 11 0.88 -8.43 9.68
N MET A 12 0.74 -8.68 8.38
CA MET A 12 0.29 -7.69 7.40
C MET A 12 -0.88 -8.23 6.59
N ILE A 13 -1.83 -7.35 6.27
CA ILE A 13 -2.92 -7.65 5.35
C ILE A 13 -2.70 -6.86 4.08
N ILE A 14 -2.61 -7.55 2.95
CA ILE A 14 -2.52 -6.94 1.62
C ILE A 14 -3.85 -7.17 0.92
N GLU A 15 -4.49 -6.10 0.47
CA GLU A 15 -5.76 -6.12 -0.24
C GLU A 15 -5.57 -5.72 -1.70
N VAL A 16 -6.23 -6.45 -2.60
CA VAL A 16 -6.27 -6.12 -4.02
C VAL A 16 -7.72 -6.03 -4.50
N MET A 17 -7.97 -5.09 -5.40
CA MET A 17 -9.27 -4.89 -6.03
C MET A 17 -9.10 -4.91 -7.54
N GLY A 18 -9.98 -5.62 -8.25
CA GLY A 18 -9.88 -5.71 -9.70
C GLY A 18 -10.91 -6.62 -10.37
N ARG A 19 -10.63 -6.93 -11.63
CA ARG A 19 -11.39 -7.85 -12.49
C ARG A 19 -10.45 -8.47 -13.54
N PRO A 20 -10.69 -9.71 -13.99
CA PRO A 20 -11.68 -10.68 -13.51
C PRO A 20 -11.31 -11.29 -12.14
N LYS A 21 -12.27 -11.91 -11.47
CA LYS A 21 -12.15 -12.45 -10.09
C LYS A 21 -10.96 -13.38 -9.93
N GLU A 22 -10.69 -14.19 -10.94
CA GLU A 22 -9.70 -15.27 -10.94
C GLU A 22 -8.26 -14.73 -10.81
N HIS A 23 -7.98 -13.54 -11.36
CA HIS A 23 -6.64 -12.95 -11.30
C HIS A 23 -6.30 -12.35 -9.94
N LEU A 24 -7.29 -12.11 -9.06
CA LEU A 24 -7.02 -11.55 -7.74
C LEU A 24 -6.26 -12.55 -6.86
N ILE A 25 -6.62 -13.83 -6.93
CA ILE A 25 -5.94 -14.88 -6.15
C ILE A 25 -4.50 -15.07 -6.62
N GLU A 26 -4.30 -15.15 -7.94
CA GLU A 26 -2.96 -15.25 -8.53
C GLU A 26 -2.09 -14.04 -8.15
N THR A 27 -2.64 -12.83 -8.19
CA THR A 27 -1.93 -11.62 -7.77
C THR A 27 -1.53 -11.67 -6.29
N LEU A 28 -2.42 -12.13 -5.41
CA LEU A 28 -2.12 -12.24 -3.97
C LEU A 28 -1.07 -13.32 -3.69
N GLU A 29 -1.09 -14.41 -4.45
CA GLU A 29 -0.05 -15.45 -4.41
C GLU A 29 1.31 -14.89 -4.83
N ASP A 30 1.38 -14.18 -5.96
CA ASP A 30 2.59 -13.55 -6.45
C ASP A 30 3.14 -12.50 -5.46
N LEU A 31 2.26 -11.67 -4.89
CA LEU A 31 2.65 -10.70 -3.86
C LEU A 31 3.21 -11.41 -2.62
N SER A 32 2.60 -12.53 -2.20
CA SER A 32 3.10 -13.32 -1.07
C SER A 32 4.50 -13.91 -1.37
N LEU A 33 4.72 -14.39 -2.59
CA LEU A 33 6.03 -14.87 -3.03
C LEU A 33 7.08 -13.75 -3.04
N GLN A 34 6.70 -12.56 -3.53
CA GLN A 34 7.57 -11.40 -3.53
C GLN A 34 7.96 -10.98 -2.11
N VAL A 35 7.00 -10.93 -1.17
CA VAL A 35 7.28 -10.65 0.25
C VAL A 35 8.25 -11.67 0.83
N ASN A 36 8.04 -12.97 0.57
CA ASN A 36 8.94 -14.02 1.06
C ASN A 36 10.34 -13.99 0.41
N SER A 37 10.49 -13.36 -0.75
CA SER A 37 11.78 -13.20 -1.43
C SER A 37 12.61 -12.03 -0.90
N GLU A 38 12.01 -11.19 -0.05
CA GLU A 38 12.72 -10.08 0.59
C GLU A 38 13.78 -10.58 1.57
N LYS A 39 14.94 -9.93 1.55
CA LYS A 39 16.05 -10.31 2.42
C LYS A 39 15.65 -10.15 3.89
N GLY A 40 15.87 -11.21 4.67
CA GLY A 40 15.61 -11.20 6.10
C GLY A 40 14.12 -11.26 6.45
N VAL A 41 13.27 -11.73 5.54
CA VAL A 41 11.84 -12.01 5.77
C VAL A 41 11.62 -13.52 5.67
N THR A 42 10.77 -14.06 6.54
CA THR A 42 10.31 -15.45 6.47
C THR A 42 8.82 -15.51 6.77
N ILE A 43 8.01 -15.95 5.81
CA ILE A 43 6.59 -16.13 6.04
C ILE A 43 6.37 -17.36 6.93
N LEU A 44 5.69 -17.16 8.05
CA LEU A 44 5.29 -18.20 9.00
C LEU A 44 3.91 -18.76 8.67
N ASN A 45 2.98 -17.90 8.24
CA ASN A 45 1.61 -18.26 7.90
C ASN A 45 1.08 -17.40 6.75
N LYS A 46 0.22 -17.99 5.92
CA LYS A 46 -0.44 -17.31 4.80
C LYS A 46 -1.89 -17.74 4.73
N LYS A 47 -2.81 -16.78 4.76
CA LYS A 47 -4.24 -17.02 4.59
C LYS A 47 -4.79 -16.09 3.52
N ILE A 48 -5.09 -16.64 2.35
CA ILE A 48 -5.79 -15.92 1.28
C ILE A 48 -7.29 -16.08 1.49
N LYS A 49 -8.03 -14.97 1.41
CA LYS A 49 -9.49 -14.97 1.44
C LYS A 49 -10.05 -14.91 0.03
N GLU A 50 -11.16 -15.62 -0.15
CA GLU A 50 -11.89 -15.68 -1.42
C GLU A 50 -12.34 -14.28 -1.87
N PRO A 51 -12.29 -13.97 -3.18
CA PRO A 51 -12.72 -12.67 -3.64
C PRO A 51 -14.23 -12.48 -3.47
N THR A 52 -14.59 -11.31 -2.96
CA THR A 52 -15.97 -10.87 -2.75
C THR A 52 -16.31 -9.72 -3.70
N GLN A 53 -17.54 -9.68 -4.18
CA GLN A 53 -18.00 -8.57 -5.02
C GLN A 53 -18.24 -7.33 -4.15
N ILE A 54 -17.75 -6.18 -4.60
CA ILE A 54 -17.99 -4.91 -3.93
C ILE A 54 -19.43 -4.47 -4.21
N PRO A 55 -20.26 -4.16 -3.18
CA PRO A 55 -21.60 -3.66 -3.40
C PRO A 55 -21.62 -2.44 -4.33
N ASP A 56 -22.59 -2.42 -5.25
CA ASP A 56 -22.81 -1.33 -6.21
C ASP A 56 -21.64 -1.05 -7.17
N LYS A 57 -20.69 -1.97 -7.29
CA LYS A 57 -19.57 -1.88 -8.25
C LYS A 57 -19.37 -3.19 -9.01
N ASP A 58 -18.99 -3.08 -10.28
CA ASP A 58 -18.53 -4.20 -11.10
C ASP A 58 -17.04 -4.51 -10.82
N LEU A 59 -16.72 -4.75 -9.54
CA LEU A 59 -15.37 -5.00 -9.05
C LEU A 59 -15.40 -6.05 -7.95
N PHE A 60 -14.32 -6.83 -7.87
CA PHE A 60 -14.06 -7.77 -6.79
C PHE A 60 -12.93 -7.24 -5.90
N THR A 61 -12.95 -7.60 -4.63
CA THR A 61 -11.83 -7.44 -3.70
C THR A 61 -11.47 -8.77 -3.06
N ALA A 62 -10.18 -8.97 -2.81
CA ALA A 62 -9.63 -10.10 -2.07
C ALA A 62 -8.45 -9.62 -1.24
N PHE A 63 -8.11 -10.36 -0.19
CA PHE A 63 -6.95 -10.02 0.64
C PHE A 63 -6.21 -11.27 1.10
N VAL A 64 -4.92 -11.07 1.39
CA VAL A 64 -4.06 -12.06 2.04
C VAL A 64 -3.59 -11.54 3.38
N GLU A 65 -3.69 -12.37 4.40
CA GLU A 65 -3.08 -12.18 5.71
C GLU A 65 -1.77 -12.97 5.72
N LEU A 66 -0.67 -12.26 5.97
CA LEU A 66 0.68 -12.82 6.06
C LEU A 66 1.19 -12.60 7.47
N GLU A 67 1.52 -13.69 8.15
CA GLU A 67 2.30 -13.69 9.39
C GLU A 67 3.74 -14.00 9.03
N PHE A 68 4.68 -13.17 9.47
CA PHE A 68 6.06 -13.27 9.05
C PHE A 68 7.02 -12.82 10.16
N GLU A 69 8.22 -13.36 10.09
CA GLU A 69 9.35 -13.03 10.94
C GLU A 69 10.37 -12.22 10.14
N ILE A 70 10.92 -11.17 10.74
CA ILE A 70 11.98 -10.35 10.16
C ILE A 70 13.19 -10.19 11.08
N GLU A 71 14.36 -10.07 10.46
CA GLU A 71 15.63 -9.92 11.18
C GLU A 71 15.90 -8.49 11.66
N GLU A 72 15.42 -7.48 10.94
CA GLU A 72 15.69 -6.06 11.21
C GLU A 72 14.38 -5.23 11.20
N PRO A 73 14.13 -4.35 12.18
CA PRO A 73 12.90 -3.55 12.22
C PRO A 73 12.70 -2.62 11.01
N LEU A 74 13.78 -2.11 10.41
CA LEU A 74 13.71 -1.30 9.17
C LEU A 74 13.16 -2.10 7.98
N THR A 75 13.26 -3.43 8.00
CA THR A 75 12.67 -4.29 6.98
C THR A 75 11.14 -4.18 7.00
N LEU A 76 10.50 -4.12 8.17
CA LEU A 76 9.04 -3.95 8.28
C LEU A 76 8.58 -2.69 7.56
N MET A 77 9.26 -1.58 7.80
CA MET A 77 8.96 -0.30 7.16
C MET A 77 9.14 -0.37 5.64
N THR A 78 10.18 -1.07 5.18
CA THR A 78 10.41 -1.30 3.75
C THR A 78 9.26 -2.09 3.13
N LEU A 79 8.78 -3.15 3.81
CA LEU A 79 7.60 -3.91 3.38
C LEU A 79 6.34 -3.05 3.34
N MET A 80 6.09 -2.24 4.38
CA MET A 80 4.96 -1.31 4.44
C MET A 80 4.94 -0.36 3.25
N PHE A 81 6.10 0.20 2.91
CA PHE A 81 6.23 1.15 1.82
C PHE A 81 6.20 0.50 0.43
N LYS A 82 6.71 -0.73 0.28
CA LYS A 82 6.75 -1.42 -1.00
C LYS A 82 5.41 -2.03 -1.36
N TYR A 83 4.76 -2.69 -0.41
CA TYR A 83 3.53 -3.47 -0.64
C TYR A 83 2.27 -2.75 -0.20
N MET A 84 2.39 -1.61 0.51
CA MET A 84 1.27 -0.76 0.92
C MET A 84 0.11 -1.56 1.54
N PRO A 85 0.37 -2.36 2.59
CA PRO A 85 -0.67 -3.17 3.23
C PRO A 85 -1.79 -2.29 3.77
N SER A 86 -3.01 -2.83 3.79
CA SER A 86 -4.16 -2.17 4.42
C SER A 86 -4.10 -2.24 5.95
N HIS A 87 -3.34 -3.19 6.50
CA HIS A 87 -3.15 -3.36 7.93
C HIS A 87 -1.77 -3.94 8.27
N VAL A 88 -1.19 -3.51 9.39
CA VAL A 88 0.05 -4.06 9.96
C VAL A 88 -0.09 -4.11 11.47
N GLU A 89 0.30 -5.23 12.06
CA GLU A 89 0.33 -5.48 13.50
C GLU A 89 1.69 -6.09 13.87
N VAL A 90 2.37 -5.51 14.86
CA VAL A 90 3.59 -6.10 15.43
C VAL A 90 3.18 -6.96 16.62
N ILE A 91 3.52 -8.25 16.57
CA ILE A 91 3.19 -9.22 17.62
C ILE A 91 4.30 -9.23 18.67
N GLU A 92 5.56 -9.35 18.22
CA GLU A 92 6.74 -9.40 19.07
C GLU A 92 7.93 -8.72 18.38
N PRO A 93 8.90 -8.17 19.13
CA PRO A 93 8.89 -7.97 20.59
C PRO A 93 8.04 -6.75 21.00
N GLU A 94 7.69 -6.66 22.29
CA GLU A 94 6.98 -5.50 22.85
C GLU A 94 7.85 -4.21 22.77
N ASN A 95 9.17 -4.36 22.91
CA ASN A 95 10.12 -3.26 22.90
C ASN A 95 11.21 -3.51 21.86
N PHE A 96 11.49 -2.50 21.05
CA PHE A 96 12.63 -2.47 20.14
C PHE A 96 13.25 -1.07 20.16
N THR A 97 14.54 -0.99 19.85
CA THR A 97 15.30 0.27 19.89
C THR A 97 15.77 0.64 18.50
N PHE A 98 15.63 1.91 18.14
CA PHE A 98 16.22 2.49 16.95
C PHE A 98 17.34 3.46 17.30
N LYS A 99 18.35 3.50 16.44
CA LYS A 99 19.37 4.53 16.40
C LYS A 99 18.85 5.77 15.67
N ASN A 100 19.47 6.91 15.94
CA ASN A 100 19.15 8.16 15.25
C ASN A 100 19.27 8.04 13.72
N SER A 101 20.24 7.25 13.22
CA SER A 101 20.40 7.01 11.78
C SER A 101 19.18 6.30 11.18
N GLU A 102 18.63 5.31 11.88
CA GLU A 102 17.49 4.50 11.43
C GLU A 102 16.21 5.34 11.45
N PHE A 103 16.02 6.17 12.49
CA PHE A 103 14.96 7.18 12.51
C PHE A 103 15.08 8.20 11.37
N ASN A 104 16.30 8.69 11.09
CA ASN A 104 16.51 9.62 9.99
C ASN A 104 16.14 8.98 8.64
N GLU A 105 16.49 7.72 8.42
CA GLU A 105 16.09 6.96 7.23
C GLU A 105 14.57 6.84 7.12
N LEU A 106 13.88 6.45 8.21
CA LEU A 106 12.42 6.40 8.28
C LEU A 106 11.78 7.75 7.92
N PHE A 107 12.18 8.81 8.62
CA PHE A 107 11.55 10.12 8.48
C PHE A 107 11.79 10.73 7.11
N ASN A 108 12.97 10.52 6.54
CA ASN A 108 13.26 10.95 5.18
C ASN A 108 12.40 10.18 4.15
N GLU A 109 12.18 8.88 4.34
CA GLU A 109 11.31 8.09 3.46
C GLU A 109 9.85 8.57 3.52
N ILE A 110 9.31 8.74 4.74
CA ILE A 110 7.96 9.29 4.96
C ILE A 110 7.83 10.65 4.26
N THR A 111 8.76 11.57 4.55
CA THR A 111 8.75 12.94 4.04
C THR A 111 8.79 12.94 2.50
N ARG A 112 9.66 12.12 1.91
CA ARG A 112 9.78 11.98 0.45
C ARG A 112 8.51 11.42 -0.19
N ARG A 113 7.81 10.48 0.46
CA ARG A 113 6.55 9.92 -0.05
C ARG A 113 5.41 10.93 0.07
N LEU A 114 5.29 11.61 1.21
CA LEU A 114 4.27 12.64 1.42
C LEU A 114 4.43 13.81 0.44
N HIS A 115 5.65 14.30 0.22
CA HIS A 115 5.89 15.34 -0.78
C HIS A 115 5.51 14.91 -2.19
N ARG A 116 5.83 13.67 -2.60
CA ARG A 116 5.40 13.14 -3.90
C ARG A 116 3.87 13.07 -4.01
N TYR A 117 3.17 12.65 -2.96
CA TYR A 117 1.71 12.65 -2.95
C TYR A 117 1.13 14.07 -3.04
N GLU A 118 1.71 15.03 -2.33
CA GLU A 118 1.31 16.44 -2.41
C GLU A 118 1.44 16.98 -3.84
N GLU A 119 2.57 16.70 -4.50
CA GLU A 119 2.81 17.08 -5.89
C GLU A 119 1.77 16.48 -6.84
N LEU A 120 1.50 15.17 -6.72
CA LEU A 120 0.50 14.48 -7.52
C LEU A 120 -0.90 15.09 -7.34
N VAL A 121 -1.29 15.35 -6.09
CA VAL A 121 -2.60 15.98 -5.79
C VAL A 121 -2.68 17.37 -6.40
N ARG A 122 -1.63 18.19 -6.32
CA ARG A 122 -1.60 19.54 -6.93
C ARG A 122 -1.76 19.48 -8.45
N VAL A 123 -1.05 18.56 -9.11
CA VAL A 123 -1.19 18.36 -10.57
C VAL A 123 -2.62 17.97 -10.93
N LEU A 124 -3.23 17.02 -10.21
CA LEU A 124 -4.62 16.62 -10.44
C LEU A 124 -5.62 17.76 -10.22
N GLN A 125 -5.43 18.57 -9.16
CA GLN A 125 -6.28 19.74 -8.91
C GLN A 125 -6.21 20.77 -10.05
N LEU A 126 -5.01 21.02 -10.59
CA LEU A 126 -4.83 21.92 -11.73
C LEU A 126 -5.52 21.39 -12.98
N GLN A 127 -5.40 20.09 -13.26
CA GLN A 127 -6.07 19.44 -14.39
C GLN A 127 -7.60 19.53 -14.26
N LEU A 128 -8.16 19.18 -13.09
CA LEU A 128 -9.59 19.29 -12.81
C LEU A 128 -10.11 20.73 -12.98
N ALA A 129 -9.34 21.72 -12.53
CA ALA A 129 -9.70 23.13 -12.71
C ALA A 129 -9.72 23.55 -14.19
N GLN A 130 -8.77 23.05 -15.00
CA GLN A 130 -8.74 23.31 -16.44
C GLN A 130 -9.91 22.64 -17.18
N GLU A 131 -10.25 21.40 -16.82
CA GLU A 131 -11.37 20.68 -17.43
C GLU A 131 -12.72 21.32 -17.12
N LYS A 132 -12.93 21.76 -15.87
CA LYS A 132 -14.14 22.51 -15.47
C LYS A 132 -14.32 23.77 -16.32
N LYS A 133 -13.26 24.60 -16.44
CA LYS A 133 -13.29 25.80 -17.29
C LYS A 133 -13.59 25.50 -18.76
N LYS A 134 -13.04 24.42 -19.32
CA LYS A 134 -13.35 23.98 -20.70
C LYS A 134 -14.81 23.53 -20.85
N SER A 135 -15.38 22.89 -19.84
CA SER A 135 -16.76 22.42 -19.85
C SER A 135 -17.78 23.56 -19.75
N GLU A 136 -17.49 24.58 -18.93
CA GLU A 136 -18.30 25.80 -18.78
C GLU A 136 -18.27 26.63 -20.07
N GLY A 137 -17.08 26.90 -20.62
CA GLY A 137 -16.95 27.65 -21.87
C GLY A 137 -17.55 26.95 -23.11
N LYS A 138 -17.79 25.63 -23.06
CA LYS A 138 -18.52 24.88 -24.10
C LYS A 138 -20.05 24.98 -23.93
N LYS A 139 -20.56 25.11 -22.70
CA LYS A 139 -22.00 25.31 -22.44
C LYS A 139 -22.44 26.70 -22.91
N ASP A 140 -21.67 27.73 -22.60
CA ASP A 140 -21.97 29.11 -23.02
C ASP A 140 -22.02 29.25 -24.54
N LYS A 141 -21.12 28.56 -25.26
CA LYS A 141 -21.11 28.58 -26.74
C LYS A 141 -22.29 27.85 -27.37
N LYS A 142 -22.87 26.85 -26.70
CA LYS A 142 -24.04 26.10 -27.19
C LYS A 142 -25.33 26.89 -27.03
N GLU A 143 -25.52 27.56 -25.89
CA GLU A 143 -26.69 28.42 -25.63
C GLU A 143 -26.71 29.66 -26.53
N THR A 144 -25.55 30.15 -26.97
CA THR A 144 -25.48 31.30 -27.90
C THR A 144 -25.71 30.90 -29.37
N SER A 145 -25.63 29.60 -29.71
CA SER A 145 -25.88 29.11 -31.09
C SER A 145 -27.31 28.65 -31.37
N GLU A 146 -28.16 28.56 -30.32
CA GLU A 146 -29.57 28.16 -30.42
C GLU A 146 -30.55 29.35 -30.28
N LYS A 147 -30.03 30.59 -30.29
CA LYS A 147 -30.81 31.84 -30.40
C LYS A 147 -30.51 32.53 -31.73
#